data_AF-A0A530C796-F1
#
_entry.id   AF-A0A530C796-F1
#
_cell.length_a   1.000
_cell.length_b   1.000
_cell.length_c   1.000
_cell.angle_alpha   90.00
_cell.angle_beta   90.00
_cell.angle_gamma   90.00
#
_symmetry.space_group_name_H-M   'P 1'
#
loop_
_entity.id
_entity.type
_entity.pdbx_description
1 polymer ?
#
loop_
_entity_poly.entity_id
_entity_poly.type
_entity_poly.pdbx_seq_one_letter_code
_entity_poly.pdbx_strand_id
1 'polypeptide(L)'
;MPVASVALKTMSLPEFGEPTVMPLIPRATYEARIEALVARGLKAGFDGFVIYGDREHAANVAYLCGYDPRFEETLLVIVPGREAKLLVGNEGWGYAELCGGPYERVLYQTFSLPAQPRDRSDALPDILAACGLRSGHRIGAIGWKSFGAGDAGFGEA
;
A
#
# COMPACT_ATOMS: atom_id res chain seq x y z
N MET A 1 34.37 -25.93 -22.14
CA MET A 1 35.20 -24.96 -21.40
C MET A 1 35.14 -25.34 -19.93
N PRO A 2 36.25 -25.80 -19.32
CA PRO A 2 36.22 -26.14 -17.89
C PRO A 2 36.02 -24.86 -17.09
N VAL A 3 35.09 -24.89 -16.14
CA VAL A 3 34.82 -23.77 -15.24
C VAL A 3 36.10 -23.49 -14.46
N ALA A 4 36.59 -22.25 -14.49
CA ALA A 4 37.74 -21.83 -13.71
C ALA A 4 37.54 -22.19 -12.23
N SER A 5 38.61 -22.59 -11.55
CA SER A 5 38.56 -23.05 -10.16
C SER A 5 37.93 -22.01 -9.24
N VAL A 6 36.94 -22.44 -8.46
CA VAL A 6 36.36 -21.64 -7.38
C VAL A 6 37.14 -21.94 -6.10
N ALA A 7 37.60 -20.90 -5.40
CA ALA A 7 38.28 -21.03 -4.12
C ALA A 7 37.65 -20.06 -3.10
N LEU A 8 37.55 -20.51 -1.85
CA LEU A 8 37.10 -19.68 -0.74
C LEU A 8 38.26 -18.81 -0.26
N LYS A 9 37.97 -17.55 0.06
CA LYS A 9 38.91 -16.61 0.65
C LYS A 9 38.34 -16.10 1.96
N THR A 10 39.13 -16.22 3.03
CA THR A 10 38.81 -15.58 4.31
C THR A 10 39.04 -14.07 4.17
N MET A 11 38.04 -13.29 4.55
CA MET A 11 38.10 -11.84 4.59
C MET A 11 37.64 -11.35 5.96
N SER A 12 38.33 -10.34 6.49
CA SER A 12 37.83 -9.57 7.62
C SER A 12 36.76 -8.60 7.12
N LEU A 13 35.60 -8.57 7.77
CA LEU A 13 34.60 -7.54 7.52
C LEU A 13 35.12 -6.18 8.04
N PRO A 14 34.81 -5.07 7.37
CA PRO A 14 35.09 -3.75 7.92
C PRO A 14 34.25 -3.52 9.19
N GLU A 15 34.73 -2.64 10.06
CA GLU A 15 33.96 -2.21 11.23
C GLU A 15 32.84 -1.26 10.77
N PHE A 16 31.58 -1.69 10.91
CA PHE A 16 30.42 -0.92 10.47
C PHE A 16 29.88 0.05 11.53
N GLY A 17 30.39 -0.03 12.77
CA GLY A 17 29.87 0.72 13.92
C GLY A 17 28.47 0.28 14.36
N GLU A 18 27.96 0.93 15.41
CA GLU A 18 26.58 0.74 15.90
C GLU A 18 25.71 1.94 15.46
N PRO A 19 24.56 1.72 14.80
CA PRO A 19 23.67 2.80 14.42
C PRO A 19 23.02 3.43 15.66
N THR A 20 23.37 4.68 15.96
CA THR A 20 22.83 5.43 17.10
C THR A 20 21.55 6.21 16.77
N VAL A 21 21.19 6.28 15.49
CA VAL A 21 20.01 7.00 14.99
C VAL A 21 19.30 6.18 13.93
N MET A 22 17.97 6.14 13.99
CA MET A 22 17.14 5.57 12.93
C MET A 22 16.81 6.68 11.91
N PRO A 23 17.24 6.57 10.64
CA PRO A 23 16.83 7.53 9.63
C PRO A 23 15.32 7.43 9.39
N LEU A 24 14.64 8.58 9.39
CA LEU A 24 13.22 8.67 9.11
C LEU A 24 12.99 9.40 7.79
N ILE A 25 12.03 8.92 7.00
CA ILE A 25 11.55 9.64 5.83
C ILE A 25 10.54 10.69 6.32
N PRO A 26 10.78 12.00 6.09
CA PRO A 26 9.83 13.03 6.51
C PRO A 26 8.48 12.87 5.81
N ARG A 27 7.38 13.17 6.52
CA ARG A 27 6.02 13.16 5.97
C ARG A 27 5.90 13.93 4.65
N ALA A 28 6.55 15.10 4.57
CA ALA A 28 6.59 15.95 3.38
C ALA A 28 7.15 15.26 2.13
N THR A 29 8.01 14.24 2.28
CA THR A 29 8.50 13.44 1.14
C THR A 29 7.38 12.60 0.52
N TYR A 30 6.51 12.02 1.34
CA TYR A 30 5.34 11.28 0.87
C TYR A 30 4.32 12.20 0.21
N GLU A 31 4.06 13.36 0.80
CA GLU A 31 3.16 14.39 0.25
C GLU A 31 3.63 14.85 -1.15
N ALA A 32 4.93 15.14 -1.32
CA ALA A 32 5.49 15.51 -2.62
C ALA A 32 5.37 14.39 -3.67
N ARG A 33 5.48 13.12 -3.26
CA ARG A 33 5.29 11.96 -4.16
C ARG A 33 3.84 11.82 -4.60
N ILE A 34 2.89 12.00 -3.68
CA ILE A 34 1.46 12.00 -3.99
C ILE A 34 1.12 13.18 -4.92
N GLU A 35 1.63 14.38 -4.65
CA GLU A 35 1.43 15.55 -5.51
C GLU A 35 1.96 15.29 -6.93
N ALA A 36 3.15 14.73 -7.06
CA ALA A 36 3.74 14.38 -8.35
C ALA A 36 2.90 13.34 -9.11
N LEU A 37 2.37 12.31 -8.42
CA LEU A 37 1.46 11.32 -9.00
C LEU A 37 0.19 11.99 -9.53
N VAL A 38 -0.46 12.81 -8.69
CA VAL A 38 -1.70 13.52 -9.03
C VAL A 38 -1.49 14.46 -10.20
N ALA A 39 -0.44 15.29 -10.17
CA ALA A 39 -0.12 16.23 -11.25
C ALA A 39 0.10 15.52 -12.60
N ARG A 40 0.71 14.34 -12.59
CA ARG A 40 0.94 13.56 -13.82
C ARG A 40 -0.33 12.88 -14.31
N GLY A 41 -1.12 12.28 -13.41
CA GLY A 41 -2.34 11.58 -13.82
C GLY A 41 -3.46 12.52 -14.25
N LEU A 42 -3.59 13.71 -13.66
CA LEU A 42 -4.52 14.74 -14.15
C LEU A 42 -4.22 15.11 -15.60
N LYS A 43 -2.93 15.28 -15.96
CA LYS A 43 -2.52 15.53 -17.36
C LYS A 43 -2.82 14.34 -18.29
N ALA A 44 -2.85 13.12 -17.75
CA ALA A 44 -3.21 11.91 -18.48
C ALA A 44 -4.72 11.62 -18.49
N GLY A 45 -5.54 12.47 -17.85
CA GLY A 45 -6.99 12.34 -17.78
C GLY A 45 -7.47 11.26 -16.81
N PHE A 46 -6.79 11.08 -15.68
CA PHE A 46 -7.27 10.27 -14.55
C PHE A 46 -7.92 11.16 -13.49
N ASP A 47 -9.01 10.66 -12.89
CA ASP A 47 -9.78 11.36 -11.86
C ASP A 47 -9.43 10.91 -10.43
N GLY A 48 -8.67 9.83 -10.30
CA GLY A 48 -8.24 9.27 -9.03
C GLY A 48 -7.33 8.06 -9.21
N PHE A 49 -6.74 7.60 -8.11
CA PHE A 49 -5.83 6.47 -8.09
C PHE A 49 -6.21 5.52 -6.98
N VAL A 50 -6.07 4.23 -7.27
CA VAL A 50 -6.28 3.14 -6.33
C VAL A 50 -5.05 2.26 -6.38
N ILE A 51 -4.35 2.20 -5.26
CA ILE A 51 -3.08 1.49 -5.12
C ILE A 51 -3.30 0.31 -4.21
N TYR A 52 -3.27 -0.89 -4.78
CA TYR A 52 -3.36 -2.14 -4.05
C TYR A 52 -1.99 -2.53 -3.50
N GLY A 53 -1.98 -3.04 -2.26
CA GLY A 53 -0.78 -3.50 -1.59
C GLY A 53 -0.98 -4.85 -0.91
N ASP A 54 -0.06 -5.75 -1.19
CA ASP A 54 0.22 -6.99 -0.48
C ASP A 54 1.75 -7.16 -0.44
N ARG A 55 2.24 -8.36 -0.14
CA ARG A 55 3.67 -8.61 -0.03
C ARG A 55 4.43 -8.36 -1.34
N GLU A 56 3.77 -8.56 -2.47
CA GLU A 56 4.28 -8.41 -3.83
C GLU A 56 4.23 -6.95 -4.28
N HIS A 57 3.22 -6.20 -3.85
CA HIS A 57 2.98 -4.80 -4.24
C HIS A 57 3.30 -3.76 -3.16
N ALA A 58 3.85 -4.19 -2.02
CA ALA A 58 4.14 -3.37 -0.84
C ALA A 58 4.90 -2.08 -1.17
N ALA A 59 5.86 -2.16 -2.10
CA ALA A 59 6.68 -1.02 -2.48
C ALA A 59 5.87 0.17 -3.03
N ASN A 60 4.73 -0.08 -3.71
CA ASN A 60 3.89 1.00 -4.26
C ASN A 60 3.26 1.82 -3.13
N VAL A 61 2.71 1.16 -2.13
CA VAL A 61 2.06 1.80 -0.97
C VAL A 61 3.13 2.44 -0.07
N ALA A 62 4.19 1.71 0.28
CA ALA A 62 5.26 2.21 1.12
C ALA A 62 5.97 3.42 0.51
N TYR A 63 6.14 3.46 -0.81
CA TYR A 63 6.71 4.62 -1.51
C TYR A 63 5.83 5.86 -1.36
N LEU A 64 4.51 5.71 -1.48
CA LEU A 64 3.57 6.83 -1.47
C LEU A 64 3.21 7.31 -0.06
N CYS A 65 3.18 6.43 0.93
CA CYS A 65 2.72 6.81 2.27
C CYS A 65 3.47 6.20 3.45
N GLY A 66 4.50 5.39 3.21
CA GLY A 66 5.32 4.80 4.27
C GLY A 66 4.70 3.59 4.99
N TYR A 67 3.49 3.18 4.63
CA TYR A 67 2.87 1.96 5.15
C TYR A 67 3.34 0.73 4.36
N ASP A 68 3.80 -0.31 5.09
CA ASP A 68 4.18 -1.62 4.55
C ASP A 68 3.07 -2.64 4.84
N PRO A 69 2.32 -3.13 3.83
CA PRO A 69 1.31 -4.18 4.00
C PRO A 69 1.94 -5.55 4.27
N ARG A 70 2.59 -5.68 5.43
CA ARG A 70 3.45 -6.81 5.77
C ARG A 70 2.68 -8.11 5.96
N PHE A 71 1.54 -8.03 6.63
CA PHE A 71 0.74 -9.19 7.05
C PHE A 71 -0.61 -9.26 6.34
N GLU A 72 -1.21 -8.11 6.08
CA GLU A 72 -2.56 -7.96 5.53
C GLU A 72 -2.52 -7.18 4.23
N GLU A 73 -3.55 -7.37 3.41
CA GLU A 73 -3.79 -6.55 2.22
C GLU A 73 -4.13 -5.11 2.60
N THR A 74 -3.93 -4.18 1.67
CA THR A 74 -4.28 -2.76 1.84
C THR A 74 -4.69 -2.12 0.53
N LEU A 75 -5.42 -1.01 0.63
CA LEU A 75 -5.76 -0.16 -0.50
C LEU A 75 -5.52 1.30 -0.14
N LEU A 76 -4.63 1.98 -0.84
CA LEU A 76 -4.48 3.44 -0.75
C LEU A 76 -5.30 4.08 -1.87
N VAL A 77 -6.27 4.91 -1.50
CA VAL A 77 -7.14 5.64 -2.42
C VAL A 77 -6.78 7.12 -2.39
N ILE A 78 -6.46 7.67 -3.57
CA ILE A 78 -6.07 9.08 -3.74
C ILE A 78 -7.03 9.72 -4.75
N VAL A 79 -7.78 10.73 -4.29
CA VAL A 79 -8.66 11.56 -5.13
C VAL A 79 -8.15 13.00 -5.07
N PRO A 80 -7.87 13.66 -6.21
CA PRO A 80 -7.36 15.03 -6.22
C PRO A 80 -8.23 15.99 -5.38
N GLY A 81 -7.58 16.80 -4.54
CA GLY A 81 -8.27 17.75 -3.65
C GLY A 81 -8.90 17.13 -2.41
N ARG A 82 -8.71 15.83 -2.17
CA ARG A 82 -9.15 15.13 -0.95
C ARG A 82 -7.95 14.52 -0.22
N GLU A 83 -8.12 14.33 1.09
CA GLU A 83 -7.15 13.55 1.87
C GLU A 83 -7.17 12.08 1.41
N ALA A 84 -5.98 11.50 1.24
CA ALA A 84 -5.85 10.10 0.85
C ALA A 84 -6.41 9.18 1.94
N LYS A 85 -7.00 8.05 1.54
CA LYS A 85 -7.56 7.07 2.48
C LYS A 85 -6.78 5.76 2.36
N LEU A 86 -6.30 5.23 3.49
CA LEU A 86 -5.60 3.96 3.55
C LEU A 86 -6.50 2.91 4.21
N LEU A 87 -7.05 2.00 3.42
CA LEU A 87 -7.86 0.89 3.89
C LEU A 87 -6.95 -0.22 4.41
N VAL A 88 -7.15 -0.63 5.66
CA VAL A 88 -6.36 -1.66 6.33
C VAL A 88 -7.23 -2.66 7.07
N GLY A 89 -6.72 -3.87 7.27
CA GLY A 89 -7.32 -4.86 8.16
C GLY A 89 -7.09 -4.54 9.64
N ASN A 90 -7.45 -5.47 10.51
CA ASN A 90 -7.38 -5.27 11.96
C ASN A 90 -5.94 -5.12 12.45
N GLU A 91 -4.99 -5.93 11.94
CA GLU A 91 -3.58 -5.85 12.36
C GLU A 91 -2.92 -4.58 11.82
N GLY A 92 -3.32 -4.17 10.61
CA GLY A 92 -2.87 -2.92 10.00
C GLY A 92 -3.36 -1.65 10.71
N TRP A 93 -4.47 -1.70 11.46
CA TRP A 93 -5.11 -0.51 12.04
C TRP A 93 -4.18 0.31 12.96
N GLY A 94 -3.53 -0.36 13.91
CA GLY A 94 -2.58 0.28 14.83
C GLY A 94 -1.26 0.62 14.16
N TYR A 95 -0.78 -0.24 13.25
CA TYR A 95 0.47 -0.01 12.53
C TYR A 95 0.38 1.22 11.60
N ALA A 96 -0.73 1.38 10.89
CA ALA A 96 -0.99 2.52 10.02
C ALA A 96 -0.97 3.86 10.77
N GLU A 97 -1.38 3.88 12.04
CA GLU A 97 -1.29 5.08 12.89
C GLU A 97 0.17 5.44 13.22
N LEU A 98 0.99 4.43 13.52
CA LEU A 98 2.41 4.62 13.82
C LEU A 98 3.24 5.04 12.61
N CYS A 99 2.87 4.59 11.39
CA CYS A 99 3.52 5.01 10.15
C CYS A 99 3.39 6.52 9.88
N GLY A 100 2.32 7.16 10.34
CA GLY A 100 2.16 8.63 10.28
C GLY A 100 2.14 9.24 8.87
N GLY A 101 1.85 8.43 7.85
CA GLY A 101 1.80 8.88 6.45
C GLY A 101 0.65 9.85 6.13
N PRO A 102 0.68 10.49 4.95
CA PRO A 102 -0.32 11.48 4.54
C PRO A 102 -1.64 10.85 4.08
N TYR A 103 -2.31 10.16 5.00
CA TYR A 103 -3.62 9.55 4.81
C TYR A 103 -4.43 9.57 6.10
N GLU A 104 -5.74 9.38 5.93
CA GLU A 104 -6.62 8.90 6.99
C GLU A 104 -6.81 7.39 6.84
N ARG A 105 -6.67 6.65 7.95
CA ARG A 105 -6.88 5.19 7.96
C ARG A 105 -8.37 4.86 7.94
N VAL A 106 -8.74 3.84 7.17
CA VAL A 106 -10.10 3.29 7.08
C VAL A 106 -10.04 1.81 7.40
N LEU A 107 -10.92 1.32 8.28
CA LEU A 107 -10.97 -0.10 8.62
C LEU A 107 -11.73 -0.86 7.53
N TYR A 108 -11.09 -1.86 6.92
CA TYR A 108 -11.70 -2.77 5.96
C TYR A 108 -11.31 -4.21 6.29
N GLN A 109 -12.15 -4.88 7.10
CA GLN A 109 -11.78 -6.15 7.73
C GLN A 109 -11.77 -7.34 6.76
N THR A 110 -12.24 -7.16 5.53
CA THR A 110 -12.06 -8.14 4.44
C THR A 110 -10.58 -8.36 4.13
N PHE A 111 -9.72 -7.36 4.33
CA PHE A 111 -8.26 -7.52 4.22
C PHE A 111 -7.61 -8.19 5.44
N SER A 112 -8.37 -8.43 6.50
CA SER A 112 -7.83 -9.08 7.69
C SER A 112 -7.60 -10.57 7.47
N LEU A 113 -6.62 -11.11 8.19
CA LEU A 113 -6.26 -12.52 8.14
C LEU A 113 -7.47 -13.44 8.42
N PRO A 114 -7.42 -14.72 7.99
CA PRO A 114 -8.45 -15.69 8.31
C PRO A 114 -8.75 -15.77 9.82
N ALA A 115 -10.00 -16.06 10.15
CA ALA A 115 -10.50 -16.22 11.53
C ALA A 115 -10.46 -14.97 12.42
N GLN A 116 -10.30 -13.77 11.86
CA GLN A 116 -10.49 -12.52 12.58
C GLN A 116 -11.92 -11.95 12.46
N PRO A 117 -12.37 -11.10 13.41
CA PRO A 117 -13.68 -10.43 13.32
C PRO A 117 -13.81 -9.52 12.09
N ARG A 118 -15.02 -9.45 11.51
CA ARG A 118 -15.36 -8.70 10.29
C ARG A 118 -16.70 -7.94 10.37
N ASP A 119 -17.07 -7.53 11.58
CA ASP A 119 -18.36 -6.97 11.96
C ASP A 119 -18.38 -5.44 12.08
N ARG A 120 -17.29 -4.75 11.72
CA ARG A 120 -17.07 -3.31 11.98
C ARG A 120 -16.62 -2.50 10.76
N SER A 121 -16.49 -3.10 9.58
CA SER A 121 -16.19 -2.36 8.35
C SER A 121 -17.43 -2.20 7.49
N ASP A 122 -17.61 -1.01 6.92
CA ASP A 122 -18.61 -0.76 5.89
C ASP A 122 -18.36 -1.58 4.63
N ALA A 123 -19.36 -1.66 3.74
CA ALA A 123 -19.19 -2.30 2.45
C ALA A 123 -18.20 -1.54 1.57
N LEU A 124 -17.40 -2.26 0.78
CA LEU A 124 -16.38 -1.65 -0.08
C LEU A 124 -16.94 -0.55 -1.02
N PRO A 125 -18.10 -0.70 -1.67
CA PRO A 125 -18.66 0.36 -2.51
C PRO A 125 -18.91 1.67 -1.74
N ASP A 126 -19.40 1.57 -0.50
CA ASP A 126 -19.67 2.73 0.35
C ASP A 126 -18.38 3.41 0.80
N ILE A 127 -17.36 2.62 1.17
CA ILE A 127 -16.03 3.13 1.50
C ILE A 127 -15.43 3.87 0.30
N LEU A 128 -15.45 3.27 -0.90
CA LEU A 128 -14.89 3.89 -2.11
C LEU A 128 -15.64 5.16 -2.49
N ALA A 129 -16.96 5.19 -2.34
CA ALA A 129 -17.77 6.40 -2.51
C ALA A 129 -17.40 7.48 -1.49
N ALA A 130 -17.22 7.11 -0.21
CA ALA A 130 -16.77 8.02 0.84
C ALA A 130 -15.35 8.57 0.58
N CYS A 131 -14.46 7.76 -0.01
CA CYS A 131 -13.15 8.20 -0.52
C CYS A 131 -13.25 9.19 -1.68
N GLY A 132 -14.40 9.21 -2.39
CA GLY A 132 -14.73 10.20 -3.43
C GLY A 132 -14.69 9.67 -4.83
N LEU A 133 -14.55 8.35 -4.99
CA LEU A 133 -14.70 7.70 -6.28
C LEU A 133 -16.16 7.72 -6.70
N ARG A 134 -16.41 7.90 -7.99
CA ARG A 134 -17.75 7.96 -8.56
C ARG A 134 -17.80 7.19 -9.86
N SER A 135 -19.00 6.76 -10.23
CA SER A 135 -19.24 6.20 -11.56
C SER A 135 -18.80 7.18 -12.65
N GLY A 136 -18.16 6.66 -13.70
CA GLY A 136 -17.58 7.45 -14.79
C GLY A 136 -16.17 8.00 -14.54
N HIS A 137 -15.63 7.92 -13.31
CA HIS A 137 -14.23 8.28 -13.07
C HIS A 137 -13.29 7.32 -13.80
N ARG A 138 -12.24 7.88 -14.40
CA ARG A 138 -11.11 7.12 -14.93
C ARG A 138 -10.06 6.95 -13.84
N ILE A 139 -9.95 5.73 -13.33
CA ILE A 139 -9.08 5.41 -12.18
C ILE A 139 -7.74 4.83 -12.65
N GLY A 140 -6.65 5.40 -12.15
CA GLY A 140 -5.32 4.81 -12.25
C GLY A 140 -5.17 3.69 -11.21
N ALA A 141 -5.25 2.43 -11.65
CA ALA A 141 -5.00 1.27 -10.80
C ALA A 141 -3.50 0.97 -10.76
N ILE A 142 -2.93 0.82 -9.56
CA ILE A 142 -1.51 0.50 -9.34
C ILE A 142 -1.42 -0.73 -8.44
N GLY A 143 -0.71 -1.75 -8.91
CA GLY A 143 -0.74 -3.08 -8.30
C GLY A 143 -1.93 -3.91 -8.80
N TRP A 144 -1.89 -5.21 -8.52
CA TRP A 144 -2.90 -6.14 -8.99
C TRP A 144 -2.99 -7.36 -8.07
N LYS A 145 -4.13 -8.03 -8.11
CA LYS A 145 -4.28 -9.39 -7.59
C LYS A 145 -5.03 -10.19 -8.65
N SER A 146 -4.46 -11.32 -9.03
CA SER A 146 -5.09 -12.18 -10.04
C SER A 146 -6.29 -12.88 -9.43
N PHE A 147 -7.44 -12.68 -10.03
CA PHE A 147 -8.66 -13.45 -9.77
C PHE A 147 -9.08 -14.14 -11.08
N GLY A 148 -9.36 -15.44 -10.99
CA GLY A 148 -9.97 -16.24 -12.05
C GLY A 148 -11.47 -16.39 -11.85
N ALA A 149 -12.15 -16.99 -12.83
CA ALA A 149 -13.59 -17.20 -12.79
C ALA A 149 -14.08 -18.08 -11.61
N GLY A 150 -13.18 -18.82 -10.97
CA GLY A 150 -13.47 -19.61 -9.76
C GLY A 150 -13.29 -18.83 -8.45
N ASP A 151 -12.71 -17.63 -8.48
CA ASP A 151 -12.44 -16.82 -7.30
C ASP A 151 -13.66 -15.93 -6.98
N ALA A 152 -14.75 -16.55 -6.54
CA ALA A 152 -16.02 -15.87 -6.23
C ALA A 152 -16.00 -15.07 -4.91
N GLY A 153 -14.84 -14.92 -4.27
CA GLY A 153 -14.74 -14.34 -2.92
C GLY A 153 -15.57 -15.12 -1.89
N PHE A 154 -15.82 -14.50 -0.74
CA PHE A 154 -16.70 -15.06 0.29
C PHE A 154 -18.04 -14.34 0.27
N GLY A 155 -19.11 -15.02 -0.14
CA GLY A 155 -20.48 -14.57 0.09
C GLY A 155 -21.07 -13.58 -0.91
N GLU A 156 -20.46 -13.36 -2.09
CA GLU A 156 -21.14 -12.71 -3.21
C GLU A 156 -21.91 -13.77 -4.02
N ALA A 157 -23.19 -13.94 -3.68
CA ALA A 157 -24.19 -14.65 -4.47
C ALA A 157 -25.32 -13.67 -4.82
#